data_AF-A0A8S3XGU4-F1
#
_entry.id   AF-A0A8S3XGU4-F1
#
_cell.length_a   1.000
_cell.length_b   1.000
_cell.length_c   1.000
_cell.angle_alpha   90.00
_cell.angle_beta   90.00
_cell.angle_gamma   90.00
#
_symmetry.space_group_name_H-M   'P 1'
#
loop_
_entity.id
_entity.type
_entity.pdbx_description
1 polymer ?
#
loop_
_entity_poly.entity_id
_entity_poly.type
_entity_poly.pdbx_seq_one_letter_code
_entity_poly.pdbx_strand_id
1 'polypeptide(L)'
;MDLQITQWLHEDQSEDEEACEVAVPDLENDVDEDGIIEDFRAEHPDDDTENSSSVDDTPLSNYSSGNFLRVLPVPNNLKSKDGFRWTGEKPAKSRVPRRNILFHPPGPKAAAREIKTELEAWSIFFSDEKLEEIVRNTNAEIGKQREKI
;
A
#
# COMPACT_ATOMS: atom_id res chain seq x y z
N MET A 1 21.11 -32.63 -29.98
CA MET A 1 19.96 -31.82 -30.44
C MET A 1 18.73 -32.67 -30.16
N ASP A 2 17.95 -32.24 -29.19
CA ASP A 2 16.97 -33.06 -28.47
C ASP A 2 15.72 -33.34 -29.30
N LEU A 3 15.60 -34.59 -29.75
CA LEU A 3 14.43 -35.14 -30.46
C LEU A 3 13.13 -35.05 -29.66
N GLN A 4 13.25 -34.79 -28.36
CA GLN A 4 12.14 -34.67 -27.43
C GLN A 4 11.36 -33.37 -27.61
N ILE A 5 12.02 -32.29 -28.05
CA ILE A 5 11.39 -30.98 -28.27
C ILE A 5 10.50 -31.02 -29.53
N THR A 6 10.93 -31.72 -30.58
CA THR A 6 10.15 -31.86 -31.82
C THR A 6 8.88 -32.67 -31.67
N GLN A 7 8.82 -33.56 -30.69
CA GLN A 7 7.63 -34.37 -30.42
C GLN A 7 6.53 -33.54 -29.75
N TRP A 8 6.88 -32.61 -28.85
CA TRP A 8 5.92 -31.71 -28.20
C TRP A 8 5.28 -30.71 -29.17
N LEU A 9 5.94 -30.43 -30.31
CA LEU A 9 5.46 -29.48 -31.32
C LEU A 9 4.41 -30.04 -32.30
N HIS A 10 4.18 -31.36 -32.32
CA HIS A 10 3.29 -32.00 -33.32
C HIS A 10 1.99 -32.59 -32.74
N GLU A 11 1.77 -32.53 -31.43
CA GLU A 11 0.60 -33.17 -30.79
C GLU A 11 -0.60 -32.22 -30.56
N ASP A 12 -0.47 -30.90 -30.71
CA ASP A 12 -1.55 -29.93 -30.40
C ASP A 12 -2.28 -29.35 -31.65
N GLN A 13 -2.41 -30.11 -32.73
CA GLN A 13 -3.23 -29.72 -33.90
C GLN A 13 -4.56 -30.49 -34.01
N SER A 14 -5.26 -30.70 -32.89
CA SER A 14 -6.66 -31.16 -32.92
C SER A 14 -7.58 -30.03 -32.44
N GLU A 15 -8.15 -29.34 -33.42
CA GLU A 15 -9.56 -28.91 -33.54
C GLU A 15 -10.36 -28.68 -32.25
N ASP A 16 -10.81 -27.43 -32.06
CA ASP A 16 -12.16 -27.10 -31.58
C ASP A 16 -12.46 -25.62 -31.90
N GLU A 17 -13.08 -25.39 -33.07
CA GLU A 17 -13.76 -24.14 -33.40
C GLU A 17 -15.15 -24.16 -32.77
N GLU A 18 -15.36 -23.45 -31.65
CA GLU A 18 -16.70 -23.12 -31.17
C GLU A 18 -16.80 -21.63 -30.84
N ALA A 19 -17.52 -20.90 -31.70
CA ALA A 19 -17.76 -19.47 -31.55
C ALA A 19 -18.76 -19.21 -30.41
N CYS A 20 -18.25 -18.73 -29.27
CA CYS A 20 -19.08 -18.23 -28.18
C CYS A 20 -19.64 -16.84 -28.53
N GLU A 21 -20.93 -16.77 -28.87
CA GLU A 21 -21.68 -15.54 -29.06
C GLU A 21 -21.92 -14.86 -27.69
N VAL A 22 -21.21 -13.76 -27.40
CA VAL A 22 -21.31 -13.04 -26.13
C VAL A 22 -22.43 -11.99 -26.22
N ALA A 23 -23.57 -12.29 -25.61
CA ALA A 23 -24.62 -11.30 -25.36
C ALA A 23 -24.14 -10.32 -24.29
N VAL A 24 -24.07 -9.02 -24.64
CA VAL A 24 -23.67 -7.93 -23.74
C VAL A 24 -24.89 -7.54 -22.88
N PRO A 25 -24.87 -7.71 -21.53
CA PRO A 25 -25.88 -7.12 -20.69
C PRO A 25 -25.60 -5.62 -20.52
N ASP A 26 -26.63 -4.82 -20.80
CA ASP A 26 -26.68 -3.37 -20.61
C ASP A 26 -26.59 -3.04 -19.12
N LEU A 27 -25.48 -2.42 -18.70
CA LEU A 27 -25.20 -2.01 -17.31
C LEU A 27 -25.27 -0.48 -17.19
N GLU A 28 -26.44 0.09 -17.45
CA GLU A 28 -26.76 1.47 -17.09
C GLU A 28 -27.87 1.52 -16.04
N ASN A 29 -27.58 1.06 -14.82
CA ASN A 29 -28.07 1.65 -13.57
C ASN A 29 -27.59 0.80 -12.40
N ASP A 30 -26.74 1.35 -11.54
CA ASP A 30 -26.88 1.19 -10.10
C ASP A 30 -25.99 2.25 -9.43
N VAL A 31 -26.65 3.29 -8.94
CA VAL A 31 -26.05 4.36 -8.15
C VAL A 31 -25.79 3.81 -6.75
N ASP A 32 -24.52 3.74 -6.35
CA ASP A 32 -24.10 3.24 -5.03
C ASP A 32 -24.72 4.07 -3.89
N GLU A 33 -25.56 3.43 -3.08
CA GLU A 33 -25.91 3.88 -1.73
C GLU A 33 -24.84 3.35 -0.76
N ASP A 34 -23.98 4.23 -0.25
CA ASP A 34 -22.95 3.93 0.75
C ASP A 34 -23.58 3.36 2.03
N GLY A 35 -23.65 2.03 2.11
CA GLY A 35 -24.06 1.31 3.30
C GLY A 35 -23.05 1.49 4.43
N ILE A 36 -23.40 2.30 5.43
CA ILE A 36 -22.70 2.32 6.73
C ILE A 36 -22.90 0.95 7.38
N ILE A 37 -21.83 0.15 7.44
CA ILE A 37 -21.84 -1.14 8.17
C ILE A 37 -21.82 -0.81 9.68
N GLU A 38 -22.99 -0.81 10.32
CA GLU A 38 -23.16 -0.44 11.74
C GLU A 38 -22.70 -1.50 12.76
N ASP A 39 -22.31 -2.72 12.34
CA ASP A 39 -22.16 -3.83 13.29
C ASP A 39 -20.83 -4.61 13.21
N PHE A 40 -19.70 -3.90 13.36
CA PHE A 40 -18.45 -4.55 13.76
C PHE A 40 -17.99 -4.00 15.12
N ARG A 41 -18.68 -4.42 16.17
CA ARG A 41 -18.28 -4.14 17.55
C ARG A 41 -17.12 -5.06 17.94
N ALA A 42 -15.89 -4.59 17.77
CA ALA A 42 -14.74 -5.24 18.38
C ALA A 42 -14.89 -5.19 19.91
N GLU A 43 -15.21 -6.32 20.54
CA GLU A 43 -15.17 -6.46 22.00
C GLU A 43 -13.73 -6.29 22.46
N HIS A 44 -13.49 -5.21 23.19
CA HIS A 44 -12.22 -4.86 23.78
C HIS A 44 -12.14 -5.60 25.11
N PRO A 45 -11.19 -6.52 25.34
CA PRO A 45 -10.94 -7.02 26.69
C PRO A 45 -10.32 -5.86 27.48
N ASP A 46 -10.98 -5.48 28.57
CA ASP A 46 -10.43 -4.58 29.59
C ASP A 46 -9.30 -5.33 30.32
N ASP A 47 -8.09 -5.24 29.77
CA ASP A 47 -6.88 -5.69 30.45
C ASP A 47 -6.34 -4.55 31.32
N ASP A 48 -6.89 -4.45 32.54
CA ASP A 48 -6.32 -3.69 33.65
C ASP A 48 -5.02 -4.37 34.12
N THR A 49 -3.99 -4.33 33.29
CA THR A 49 -2.63 -4.63 33.73
C THR A 49 -2.08 -3.41 34.45
N GLU A 50 -2.17 -3.43 35.78
CA GLU A 50 -1.47 -2.49 36.66
C GLU A 50 0.05 -2.66 36.50
N ASN A 51 0.62 -1.95 35.53
CA ASN A 51 2.06 -1.87 35.35
C ASN A 51 2.66 -0.98 36.45
N SER A 52 2.92 -1.58 37.61
CA SER A 52 3.78 -1.03 38.66
C SER A 52 5.23 -0.98 38.16
N SER A 53 5.56 -0.02 37.29
CA SER A 53 6.96 0.30 36.99
C SER A 53 7.53 1.13 38.13
N SER A 54 8.21 0.47 39.07
CA SER A 54 9.16 1.08 39.98
C SER A 54 10.24 1.78 39.14
N VAL A 55 10.15 3.11 39.02
CA VAL A 55 11.20 3.93 38.43
C VAL A 55 12.34 4.04 39.44
N ASP A 56 13.37 3.21 39.25
CA ASP A 56 14.65 3.39 39.95
C ASP A 56 15.37 4.57 39.28
N ASP A 57 15.16 5.77 39.83
CA ASP A 57 15.83 7.00 39.41
C ASP A 57 17.32 6.93 39.81
N THR A 58 18.12 6.22 39.00
CA THR A 58 19.58 6.34 39.07
C THR A 58 20.05 7.39 38.07
N PRO A 59 20.54 8.57 38.51
CA PRO A 59 21.09 9.55 37.59
C PRO A 59 22.42 9.02 37.04
N LEU A 60 22.44 8.66 35.75
CA LEU A 60 23.68 8.47 34.99
C LEU A 60 24.39 9.83 34.81
N SER A 61 25.06 10.29 35.86
CA SER A 61 25.98 11.41 35.78
C SER A 61 27.42 10.93 36.01
N ASN A 62 27.98 10.17 35.07
CA ASN A 62 29.44 10.13 34.94
C ASN A 62 29.96 9.49 33.63
N TYR A 63 29.92 10.23 32.52
CA TYR A 63 30.89 10.03 31.44
C TYR A 63 31.37 11.40 30.96
N SER A 64 32.44 11.88 31.59
CA SER A 64 33.13 13.10 31.20
C SER A 64 34.26 12.75 30.25
N SER A 65 34.06 13.05 28.97
CA SER A 65 35.14 13.24 28.00
C SER A 65 34.93 14.58 27.28
N GLY A 66 35.29 15.66 27.98
CA GLY A 66 36.18 16.68 27.44
C GLY A 66 35.74 17.51 26.22
N ASN A 67 34.51 18.02 26.18
CA ASN A 67 34.26 19.39 25.73
C ASN A 67 32.85 19.83 26.16
N PHE A 68 32.80 21.00 26.78
CA PHE A 68 31.65 21.58 27.47
C PHE A 68 30.60 22.10 26.48
N LEU A 69 30.01 21.22 25.66
CA LEU A 69 28.70 21.51 25.08
C LEU A 69 27.73 21.55 26.26
N ARG A 70 27.54 22.75 26.82
CA ARG A 70 26.47 23.01 27.77
C ARG A 70 25.19 22.52 27.10
N VAL A 71 24.66 21.39 27.55
CA VAL A 71 23.26 21.05 27.34
C VAL A 71 22.53 22.11 28.15
N LEU A 72 22.35 23.29 27.55
CA LEU A 72 21.54 24.32 28.13
C LEU A 72 20.15 23.70 28.30
N PRO A 73 19.51 23.86 29.47
CA PRO A 73 18.13 23.45 29.63
C PRO A 73 17.33 24.04 28.48
N VAL A 74 16.73 23.19 27.64
CA VAL A 74 15.83 23.66 26.59
C VAL A 74 14.71 24.39 27.32
N PRO A 75 14.53 25.70 27.11
CA PRO A 75 13.53 26.45 27.84
C PRO A 75 12.15 25.87 27.53
N ASN A 76 11.32 25.64 28.56
CA ASN A 76 9.97 25.08 28.39
C ASN A 76 9.08 25.92 27.46
N ASN A 77 9.45 27.16 27.18
CA ASN A 77 8.78 28.04 26.25
C ASN A 77 9.79 28.78 25.38
N LEU A 78 9.74 28.57 24.07
CA LEU A 78 10.54 29.27 23.08
C LEU A 78 9.67 30.32 22.37
N LYS A 79 10.12 31.57 22.30
CA LYS A 79 9.38 32.64 21.63
C LYS A 79 10.02 32.91 20.25
N SER A 80 9.21 32.81 19.20
CA SER A 80 9.58 33.24 17.85
C SER A 80 9.72 34.76 17.78
N LYS A 81 10.45 35.26 16.78
CA LYS A 81 10.55 36.68 16.45
C LYS A 81 9.17 37.32 16.22
N ASP A 82 8.20 36.55 15.71
CA ASP A 82 6.82 36.99 15.45
C ASP A 82 5.92 36.96 16.70
N GLY A 83 6.50 36.66 17.87
CA GLY A 83 5.77 36.61 19.13
C GLY A 83 5.09 35.28 19.45
N PHE A 84 5.02 34.35 18.48
CA PHE A 84 4.49 33.00 18.69
C PHE A 84 5.31 32.23 19.73
N ARG A 85 4.65 31.50 20.63
CA ARG A 85 5.29 30.76 21.72
C ARG A 85 5.15 29.26 21.47
N TRP A 86 6.28 28.57 21.34
CA TRP A 86 6.39 27.13 21.27
C TRP A 86 6.61 26.57 22.67
N THR A 87 5.88 25.53 23.06
CA THR A 87 6.14 24.78 24.30
C THR A 87 7.17 23.69 24.03
N GLY A 88 8.19 23.59 24.88
CA GLY A 88 9.15 22.47 24.87
C GLY A 88 8.60 21.20 25.54
N GLU A 89 7.44 21.31 26.18
CA GLU A 89 6.74 20.20 26.81
C GLU A 89 5.99 19.37 25.76
N LYS A 90 6.11 18.04 25.86
CA LYS A 90 5.34 17.12 25.02
C LYS A 90 3.84 17.35 25.26
N PRO A 91 3.00 17.36 24.21
CA PRO A 91 1.56 17.41 24.39
C PRO A 91 1.07 16.25 25.26
N ALA A 92 0.00 16.48 26.03
CA ALA A 92 -0.68 15.40 26.71
C ALA A 92 -1.16 14.36 25.68
N LYS A 93 -1.01 13.07 25.98
CA LYS A 93 -1.52 12.00 25.13
C LYS A 93 -3.06 12.13 25.08
N SER A 94 -3.59 12.60 23.96
CA SER A 94 -5.03 12.61 23.70
C SER A 94 -5.37 11.51 22.71
N ARG A 95 -6.48 10.82 22.95
CA ARG A 95 -7.06 9.94 21.93
C ARG A 95 -7.58 10.79 20.77
N VAL A 96 -7.44 10.28 19.56
CA VAL A 96 -8.10 10.87 18.39
C VAL A 96 -9.62 10.74 18.61
N PRO A 97 -10.41 11.83 18.45
CA PRO A 97 -11.86 11.74 18.55
C PRO A 97 -12.41 10.66 17.61
N ARG A 98 -13.40 9.88 18.05
CA ARG A 98 -13.99 8.79 17.24
C ARG A 98 -14.40 9.24 15.83
N ARG A 99 -14.96 10.44 15.71
CA ARG A 99 -15.35 11.07 14.43
C ARG A 99 -14.18 11.30 13.45
N ASN A 100 -12.94 11.31 13.93
CA ASN A 100 -11.73 11.50 13.12
C ASN A 100 -11.03 10.18 12.78
N ILE A 101 -11.57 9.05 13.24
CA ILE A 101 -11.04 7.73 12.90
C ILE A 101 -11.71 7.33 11.59
N LEU A 102 -11.04 7.59 10.47
CA LEU A 102 -11.43 7.06 9.17
C LEU A 102 -11.08 5.57 9.14
N PHE A 103 -12.09 4.71 9.25
CA PHE A 103 -11.91 3.26 9.15
C PHE A 103 -12.10 2.84 7.70
N HIS A 104 -11.01 2.44 7.04
CA HIS A 104 -11.07 1.74 5.77
C HIS A 104 -10.65 0.29 6.00
N PRO A 105 -11.50 -0.71 5.70
CA PRO A 105 -11.10 -2.09 5.84
C PRO A 105 -9.89 -2.36 4.93
N PRO A 106 -8.90 -3.14 5.42
CA PRO A 106 -7.78 -3.54 4.59
C PRO A 106 -8.29 -4.46 3.47
N GLY A 107 -7.86 -4.20 2.24
CA GLY A 107 -8.19 -5.07 1.11
C GLY A 107 -8.20 -4.35 -0.25
N PRO A 108 -8.48 -5.12 -1.32
CA PRO A 108 -8.70 -4.59 -2.65
C PRO A 108 -9.83 -3.55 -2.65
N LYS A 109 -9.64 -2.47 -3.40
CA LYS A 109 -10.59 -1.36 -3.49
C LYS A 109 -11.17 -1.27 -4.90
N ALA A 110 -12.38 -0.72 -5.00
CA ALA A 110 -13.06 -0.42 -6.27
C ALA A 110 -13.08 -1.64 -7.21
N ALA A 111 -12.72 -1.46 -8.48
CA ALA A 111 -12.69 -2.52 -9.49
C ALA A 111 -11.88 -3.77 -9.07
N ALA A 112 -10.84 -3.61 -8.23
CA ALA A 112 -10.05 -4.74 -7.74
C ALA A 112 -10.81 -5.64 -6.75
N ARG A 113 -11.95 -5.17 -6.20
CA ARG A 113 -12.80 -5.95 -5.28
C ARG A 113 -13.62 -7.01 -6.02
N GLU A 114 -13.96 -6.77 -7.28
CA GLU A 114 -14.89 -7.60 -8.05
C GLU A 114 -14.18 -8.63 -8.94
N ILE A 115 -12.85 -8.58 -8.99
CA ILE A 115 -12.03 -9.50 -9.74
C ILE A 115 -12.14 -10.91 -9.17
N LYS A 116 -12.39 -11.87 -10.06
CA LYS A 116 -12.52 -13.28 -9.72
C LYS A 116 -11.42 -14.14 -10.31
N THR A 117 -10.74 -13.63 -11.33
CA THR A 117 -9.74 -14.40 -12.08
C THR A 117 -8.34 -13.84 -11.87
N GLU A 118 -7.35 -14.73 -11.93
CA GLU A 118 -5.93 -14.36 -11.82
C GLU A 118 -5.49 -13.47 -12.99
N LEU A 119 -6.08 -13.68 -14.17
CA LEU A 119 -5.78 -12.89 -15.36
C LEU A 119 -6.27 -11.45 -15.21
N GLU A 120 -7.52 -11.24 -14.77
CA GLU A 120 -8.04 -9.89 -14.48
C GLU A 120 -7.20 -9.20 -13.39
N ALA A 121 -6.79 -9.93 -12.36
CA ALA A 121 -5.92 -9.39 -11.32
C ALA A 121 -4.57 -8.93 -11.89
N TRP A 122 -3.99 -9.71 -12.80
CA TRP A 122 -2.74 -9.37 -13.47
C TRP A 122 -2.90 -8.14 -14.39
N SER A 123 -4.00 -8.07 -15.14
CA SER A 123 -4.30 -6.96 -16.05
C SER A 123 -4.46 -5.60 -15.35
N ILE A 124 -4.82 -5.56 -14.07
CA ILE A 124 -4.77 -4.32 -13.28
C ILE A 124 -3.35 -3.75 -13.21
N PHE A 125 -2.35 -4.62 -13.03
CA PHE A 125 -0.96 -4.18 -12.91
C PHE A 125 -0.35 -3.85 -14.28
N PHE A 126 -0.69 -4.66 -15.28
CA PHE A 126 -0.22 -4.56 -16.66
C PHE A 126 -1.40 -4.28 -17.61
N SER A 127 -1.75 -3.00 -17.73
CA SER A 127 -2.75 -2.56 -18.71
C SER A 127 -2.25 -2.72 -20.14
N ASP A 128 -3.20 -2.86 -21.07
CA ASP A 128 -2.90 -2.99 -22.50
C ASP A 128 -2.05 -1.82 -23.02
N GLU A 129 -2.29 -0.60 -22.55
CA GLU A 129 -1.47 0.58 -22.89
C GLU A 129 0.02 0.37 -22.58
N LYS A 130 0.34 -0.23 -21.43
CA LYS A 130 1.73 -0.54 -21.05
C LYS A 130 2.30 -1.64 -21.95
N LEU A 131 1.50 -2.65 -22.27
CA LEU A 131 1.92 -3.74 -23.16
C LEU A 131 2.18 -3.23 -24.58
N GLU A 132 1.31 -2.36 -25.10
CA GLU A 132 1.48 -1.70 -26.39
C GLU A 132 2.76 -0.86 -26.42
N GLU A 133 3.05 -0.12 -25.35
CA GLU A 133 4.30 0.64 -25.25
C GLU A 133 5.53 -0.26 -25.30
N ILE A 134 5.51 -1.39 -24.58
CA ILE A 134 6.58 -2.39 -24.60
C ILE A 134 6.75 -2.95 -26.02
N VAL A 135 5.67 -3.37 -26.67
CA VAL A 135 5.68 -3.92 -28.03
C VAL A 135 6.26 -2.90 -29.02
N ARG A 136 5.77 -1.67 -28.98
CA ARG A 136 6.23 -0.58 -29.86
C ARG A 136 7.73 -0.33 -29.72
N ASN A 137 8.21 -0.16 -28.48
CA ASN A 137 9.61 0.15 -28.22
C ASN A 137 10.53 -1.04 -28.56
N THR A 138 10.11 -2.25 -28.22
CA THR A 138 10.85 -3.48 -28.52
C THR A 138 10.99 -3.68 -30.03
N ASN A 139 9.90 -3.53 -30.77
CA ASN A 139 9.92 -3.65 -32.22
C ASN A 139 10.76 -2.56 -32.90
N ALA A 140 10.71 -1.33 -32.38
CA ALA A 140 11.57 -0.25 -32.86
C ALA A 140 13.06 -0.57 -32.67
N GLU A 141 13.44 -1.15 -31.52
CA GLU A 141 14.82 -1.56 -31.27
C GLU A 141 15.24 -2.75 -32.15
N ILE A 142 14.37 -3.75 -32.32
CA ILE A 142 14.62 -4.87 -33.25
C ILE A 142 14.89 -4.34 -34.67
N GLY A 143 14.12 -3.35 -35.14
CA GLY A 143 14.34 -2.70 -36.43
C GLY A 143 15.74 -2.09 -36.55
N LYS A 144 16.15 -1.30 -35.56
CA LYS A 144 17.49 -0.68 -35.53
C LYS A 144 18.62 -1.71 -35.53
N GLN A 145 18.46 -2.83 -34.83
CA GLN A 145 19.48 -3.88 -34.77
C GLN A 145 19.59 -4.63 -36.10
N ARG A 146 18.48 -4.82 -36.82
CA ARG A 146 18.49 -5.43 -38.17
C ARG A 146 19.19 -4.57 -39.22
N GLU A 147 19.06 -3.24 -39.13
CA GLU A 147 19.73 -2.32 -40.07
C GLU A 147 21.25 -2.21 -39.86
N LYS A 148 21.75 -2.60 -38.69
CA LYS A 148 23.20 -2.59 -38.38
C LYS A 148 23.96 -3.82 -38.91
N ILE A 149 23.24 -4.85 -39.34
CA ILE A 149 23.78 -6.11 -39.88
C ILE A 149 23.86 -6.00 -41.41
#